data_AF-A0A2E5YYR3-F1
#
_entry.id   AF-A0A2E5YYR3-F1
#
_cell.length_a   1.000
_cell.length_b   1.000
_cell.length_c   1.000
_cell.angle_alpha   90.00
_cell.angle_beta   90.00
_cell.angle_gamma   90.00
#
_symmetry.space_group_name_H-M   'P 1'
#
loop_
_entity.id
_entity.type
_entity.pdbx_description
1 polymer ?
#
loop_
_entity_poly.entity_id
_entity_poly.type
_entity_poly.pdbx_seq_one_letter_code
_entity_poly.pdbx_strand_id
1 'polypeptide(L)'
;MGITMIFLGARWMIVDEPWMLDKVANEERLEMSFDELFQAKINNTLPGYLKQIYQFFGLWVGVIGLFIFLFARTSLTNISKVRISLLICIGTMILFGTIMAHMLIPSSPFVYLAWGLIILYSISLYAHKSI
;
A
#
# COMPACT_ATOMS: atom_id res chain seq x y z
N MET A 1 -4.96 -10.80 -0.80
CA MET A 1 -4.83 -9.42 -0.28
C MET A 1 -3.82 -9.35 0.85
N GLY A 2 -4.09 -9.95 2.02
CA GLY A 2 -3.18 -9.87 3.18
C GLY A 2 -1.72 -10.27 2.88
N ILE A 3 -1.52 -11.44 2.25
CA ILE A 3 -0.18 -11.91 1.85
C ILE A 3 0.53 -10.90 0.93
N THR A 4 -0.16 -10.39 -0.09
CA THR A 4 0.38 -9.37 -1.02
C THR A 4 0.88 -8.14 -0.26
N MET A 5 0.09 -7.64 0.69
CA MET A 5 0.44 -6.47 1.49
C MET A 5 1.63 -6.74 2.43
N ILE A 6 1.73 -7.94 3.00
CA ILE A 6 2.89 -8.33 3.82
C ILE A 6 4.18 -8.25 3.00
N PHE A 7 4.20 -8.83 1.80
CA PHE A 7 5.39 -8.81 0.95
C PHE A 7 5.77 -7.40 0.49
N LEU A 8 4.78 -6.57 0.13
CA LEU A 8 5.04 -5.19 -0.27
C LEU A 8 5.51 -4.32 0.89
N GLY A 9 4.88 -4.47 2.07
CA GLY A 9 5.33 -3.82 3.30
C GLY A 9 6.77 -4.16 3.63
N ALA A 10 7.11 -5.45 3.59
CA ALA A 10 8.49 -5.92 3.80
C ALA A 10 9.46 -5.35 2.76
N ARG A 11 9.06 -5.25 1.48
CA ARG A 11 9.90 -4.65 0.43
C ARG A 11 10.27 -3.20 0.75
N TRP A 12 9.30 -2.36 1.15
CA TRP A 12 9.58 -0.97 1.55
C TRP A 12 10.45 -0.87 2.81
N MET A 13 10.41 -1.87 3.68
CA MET A 13 11.23 -1.89 4.90
C MET A 13 12.70 -2.24 4.63
N ILE A 14 12.97 -3.11 3.64
CA ILE A 14 14.30 -3.74 3.45
C ILE A 14 15.13 -3.07 2.36
N VAL A 15 14.50 -2.51 1.32
CA VAL A 15 15.24 -1.84 0.23
C VAL A 15 15.99 -0.62 0.78
N ASP A 16 17.21 -0.39 0.28
CA ASP A 16 18.07 0.68 0.78
C ASP A 16 17.53 2.08 0.51
N GLU A 17 16.95 2.27 -0.68
CA GLU A 17 16.34 3.51 -1.15
C GLU A 17 14.87 3.28 -1.50
N PRO A 18 13.99 3.08 -0.51
CA PRO A 18 12.62 2.64 -0.76
C PRO A 18 11.77 3.67 -1.53
N TRP A 19 12.12 4.96 -1.50
CA TRP A 19 11.47 6.01 -2.29
C TRP A 19 11.70 5.84 -3.81
N MET A 20 12.75 5.11 -4.21
CA MET A 20 13.04 4.85 -5.63
C MET A 20 12.06 3.84 -6.25
N LEU A 21 11.29 3.12 -5.44
CA LEU A 21 10.22 2.23 -5.93
C LEU A 21 9.10 3.01 -6.62
N ASP A 22 8.95 4.29 -6.28
CA ASP A 22 7.97 5.23 -6.85
C ASP A 22 8.67 6.40 -7.55
N LYS A 23 9.91 6.19 -8.05
CA LYS A 23 10.76 7.26 -8.61
C LYS A 23 10.02 8.18 -9.58
N VAL A 24 9.40 7.60 -10.60
CA VAL A 24 8.74 8.36 -11.68
C VAL A 24 7.65 9.27 -11.11
N ALA A 25 6.77 8.75 -10.26
CA ALA A 25 5.69 9.53 -9.69
C ALA A 25 6.20 10.62 -8.72
N ASN A 26 7.26 10.31 -7.97
CA ASN A 26 7.86 11.27 -7.04
C ASN A 26 8.56 12.42 -7.77
N GLU A 27 9.37 12.13 -8.79
CA GLU A 27 10.07 13.15 -9.58
C GLU A 27 9.09 14.02 -10.38
N GLU A 28 8.03 13.42 -10.91
CA GLU A 28 6.92 14.17 -11.53
C GLU A 28 6.27 15.14 -10.55
N ARG A 29 6.01 14.68 -9.31
CA ARG A 29 5.39 15.51 -8.27
C ARG A 29 6.30 16.61 -7.76
N LEU A 30 7.61 16.36 -7.71
CA LEU A 30 8.63 17.30 -7.29
C LEU A 30 9.00 18.30 -8.39
N GLU A 31 8.63 18.02 -9.64
CA GLU A 31 9.06 18.79 -10.83
C GLU A 31 10.58 18.90 -10.96
N MET A 32 11.32 17.93 -10.39
CA MET A 32 12.78 17.80 -10.49
C MET A 32 13.23 16.36 -10.25
N SER A 33 14.45 16.04 -10.71
CA SER A 33 15.04 14.73 -10.47
C SER A 33 15.54 14.57 -9.03
N PHE A 34 15.61 13.34 -8.53
CA PHE A 34 16.24 13.08 -7.24
C PHE A 34 17.73 13.43 -7.24
N ASP A 35 18.42 13.30 -8.37
CA ASP A 35 19.82 13.66 -8.51
C ASP A 35 20.03 15.17 -8.26
N GLU A 36 19.16 16.00 -8.85
CA GLU A 36 19.15 17.45 -8.61
C GLU A 36 18.77 17.79 -7.16
N LEU A 37 17.70 17.16 -6.65
CA LEU A 37 17.20 17.39 -5.30
C LEU A 37 18.26 17.10 -4.22
N PHE A 38 18.99 15.99 -4.36
CA PHE A 38 19.96 15.53 -3.36
C PHE A 38 21.34 16.19 -3.50
N GLN A 39 21.66 16.81 -4.63
CA GLN A 39 22.88 17.62 -4.79
C GLN A 39 22.84 18.92 -3.96
N ALA A 40 21.65 19.45 -3.68
CA ALA A 40 21.50 20.65 -2.88
C ALA A 40 21.96 20.41 -1.44
N LYS A 41 22.97 21.18 -0.96
CA LYS A 41 23.53 21.03 0.40
C LYS A 41 22.48 21.08 1.52
N ILE A 42 21.41 21.84 1.33
CA ILE A 42 20.29 21.95 2.29
C ILE A 42 19.52 20.63 2.46
N ASN A 43 19.58 19.73 1.47
CA ASN A 43 18.88 18.45 1.44
C ASN A 43 19.78 17.27 1.80
N ASN A 44 20.96 17.50 2.38
CA ASN A 44 21.92 16.45 2.71
C ASN A 44 21.38 15.35 3.66
N THR A 45 20.36 15.64 4.46
CA THR A 45 19.68 14.69 5.35
C THR A 45 18.40 14.09 4.76
N LEU A 46 17.93 14.60 3.61
CA LEU A 46 16.66 14.23 3.00
C LEU A 46 16.59 12.75 2.59
N PRO A 47 17.62 12.12 2.00
CA PRO A 47 17.58 10.68 1.70
C PRO A 47 17.36 9.83 2.96
N GLY A 48 18.00 10.20 4.08
CA GLY A 48 17.83 9.52 5.36
C GLY A 48 16.40 9.65 5.89
N TYR A 49 15.81 10.84 5.79
CA TYR A 49 14.41 11.08 6.14
C TYR A 49 13.44 10.27 5.26
N LEU A 50 13.66 10.26 3.94
CA LEU A 50 12.85 9.49 3.01
C LEU A 50 12.93 7.99 3.29
N LYS A 51 14.12 7.47 3.62
CA LYS A 51 14.27 6.07 4.05
C LYS A 51 13.35 5.76 5.23
N GLN A 52 13.41 6.57 6.28
CA GLN A 52 12.67 6.33 7.52
C GLN A 52 11.16 6.36 7.30
N ILE A 53 10.65 7.36 6.58
CA ILE A 53 9.20 7.49 6.38
C ILE A 53 8.64 6.37 5.50
N TYR A 54 9.38 5.94 4.48
CA TYR A 54 8.98 4.81 3.64
C TYR A 54 9.07 3.46 4.38
N GLN A 55 10.08 3.26 5.24
CA GLN A 55 10.15 2.06 6.08
C GLN A 55 8.99 2.02 7.08
N PHE A 56 8.62 3.15 7.67
CA PHE A 56 7.46 3.26 8.54
C PHE A 56 6.15 2.98 7.78
N PHE A 57 6.02 3.52 6.56
CA PHE A 57 4.91 3.21 5.67
C PHE A 57 4.84 1.71 5.36
N GLY A 58 5.97 1.09 5.02
CA GLY A 58 6.09 -0.36 4.80
C GLY A 58 5.64 -1.18 6.00
N LEU A 59 6.03 -0.78 7.22
CA LEU A 59 5.57 -1.41 8.46
C LEU A 59 4.04 -1.37 8.57
N TRP A 60 3.40 -0.23 8.36
CA TRP A 60 1.95 -0.11 8.43
C TRP A 60 1.24 -0.97 7.38
N VAL A 61 1.72 -0.97 6.14
CA VAL A 61 1.19 -1.85 5.09
C VAL A 61 1.32 -3.31 5.49
N GLY A 62 2.46 -3.70 6.04
CA GLY A 62 2.72 -5.06 6.52
C GLY A 62 1.79 -5.48 7.66
N VAL A 63 1.59 -4.59 8.65
CA VAL A 63 0.68 -4.82 9.78
C VAL A 63 -0.77 -4.97 9.31
N ILE A 64 -1.23 -4.12 8.38
CA ILE A 64 -2.56 -4.26 7.78
C ILE A 64 -2.67 -5.58 7.01
N GLY A 65 -1.63 -5.96 6.26
CA GLY A 65 -1.57 -7.25 5.57
C GLY A 65 -1.69 -8.44 6.53
N LEU A 66 -0.97 -8.39 7.66
CA LEU A 66 -1.04 -9.39 8.72
C LEU A 66 -2.42 -9.43 9.38
N PHE A 67 -3.01 -8.27 9.65
CA PHE A 67 -4.37 -8.18 10.18
C PHE A 67 -5.37 -8.87 9.24
N ILE A 68 -5.36 -8.54 7.94
CA ILE A 68 -6.24 -9.18 6.95
C ILE A 68 -5.99 -10.69 6.92
N PHE A 69 -4.73 -11.13 6.90
CA PHE A 69 -4.39 -12.55 6.83
C PHE A 69 -4.87 -13.33 8.06
N LEU A 70 -4.65 -12.82 9.27
CA LEU A 70 -5.03 -13.48 10.51
C LEU A 70 -6.55 -13.51 10.73
N PHE A 71 -7.25 -12.44 10.34
CA PHE A 71 -8.70 -12.33 10.52
C PHE A 71 -9.52 -12.96 9.37
N ALA A 72 -8.89 -13.29 8.24
CA ALA A 72 -9.50 -14.04 7.14
C ALA A 72 -9.56 -15.57 7.38
N ARG A 73 -9.22 -16.05 8.59
CA ARG A 73 -9.34 -17.47 8.95
C ARG A 73 -10.81 -17.91 8.98
N THR A 74 -11.08 -19.13 8.52
CA THR A 74 -12.44 -19.70 8.44
C THR A 74 -13.19 -19.64 9.77
N SER A 75 -12.51 -19.90 10.89
CA SER A 75 -13.11 -19.81 12.24
C SER A 75 -13.67 -18.43 12.57
N LEU A 76 -13.05 -17.35 12.08
CA LEU A 76 -13.48 -15.97 12.31
C LEU A 76 -14.43 -15.50 11.23
N THR A 77 -14.18 -15.84 9.96
CA THR A 77 -15.03 -15.44 8.84
C THR A 77 -16.38 -16.14 8.84
N ASN A 78 -16.56 -17.25 9.55
CA ASN A 78 -17.87 -17.87 9.78
C ASN A 78 -18.80 -16.97 10.63
N ILE A 79 -18.25 -16.06 11.43
CA ILE A 79 -19.01 -15.08 12.20
C ILE A 79 -19.38 -13.92 11.26
N SER A 80 -20.66 -13.81 10.89
CA SER A 80 -21.11 -12.84 9.88
C SER A 80 -20.72 -11.40 10.19
N LYS A 81 -20.84 -10.97 11.46
CA LYS A 81 -20.47 -9.62 11.90
C LYS A 81 -18.99 -9.32 11.63
N VAL A 82 -18.09 -10.25 11.99
CA VAL A 82 -16.65 -10.09 11.76
C VAL A 82 -16.35 -10.02 10.27
N ARG A 83 -16.94 -10.92 9.47
CA ARG A 83 -16.77 -10.94 8.02
C ARG A 83 -17.23 -9.64 7.36
N ILE A 84 -18.40 -9.13 7.72
CA ILE A 84 -18.94 -7.86 7.19
C ILE A 84 -18.05 -6.68 7.59
N SER A 85 -17.64 -6.61 8.86
CA SER A 85 -16.71 -5.55 9.32
C SER A 85 -15.40 -5.58 8.55
N LEU A 86 -14.81 -6.75 8.31
CA LEU A 86 -13.59 -6.87 7.50
C LEU A 86 -13.81 -6.40 6.07
N LEU A 87 -14.92 -6.80 5.42
CA LEU A 87 -15.23 -6.36 4.06
C LEU A 87 -15.38 -4.84 3.98
N ILE A 88 -16.09 -4.23 4.93
CA ILE A 88 -16.25 -2.77 5.00
C ILE A 88 -14.89 -2.09 5.15
N CYS A 89 -14.09 -2.49 6.15
CA CYS A 89 -12.78 -1.87 6.39
C CYS A 89 -11.85 -1.99 5.17
N ILE A 90 -11.74 -3.19 4.59
CA ILE A 90 -10.87 -3.45 3.44
C ILE A 90 -11.40 -2.71 2.20
N GLY A 91 -12.71 -2.73 1.97
CA GLY A 91 -13.35 -2.05 0.85
C GLY A 91 -13.15 -0.54 0.90
N THR A 92 -13.35 0.07 2.07
CA THR A 92 -13.08 1.50 2.31
C THR A 92 -11.63 1.84 2.03
N MET A 93 -10.68 1.04 2.55
CA MET A 93 -9.25 1.25 2.31
C MET A 93 -8.89 1.16 0.82
N ILE A 94 -9.39 0.15 0.11
CA ILE A 94 -9.11 -0.02 -1.33
C ILE A 94 -9.74 1.11 -2.15
N LEU A 95 -10.96 1.52 -1.84
CA LEU A 95 -11.64 2.61 -2.54
C LEU A 95 -10.86 3.92 -2.42
N PHE A 96 -10.58 4.35 -1.19
CA PHE A 96 -9.86 5.61 -0.95
C PHE A 96 -8.41 5.52 -1.44
N GLY A 97 -7.75 4.37 -1.26
CA GLY A 97 -6.40 4.14 -1.78
C GLY A 97 -6.33 4.26 -3.30
N THR A 98 -7.33 3.73 -4.01
CA THR A 98 -7.40 3.82 -5.48
C THR A 98 -7.64 5.25 -5.94
N ILE A 99 -8.58 5.97 -5.30
CA ILE A 99 -8.86 7.37 -5.61
C ILE A 99 -7.61 8.23 -5.42
N MET A 100 -6.94 8.09 -4.27
CA MET A 100 -5.71 8.83 -3.99
C MET A 100 -4.58 8.47 -4.95
N ALA A 101 -4.44 7.20 -5.34
CA ALA A 101 -3.41 6.79 -6.30
C ALA A 101 -3.57 7.52 -7.64
N HIS A 102 -4.79 7.57 -8.19
CA HIS A 102 -5.04 8.28 -9.45
C HIS A 102 -4.95 9.81 -9.33
N MET A 103 -5.28 10.37 -8.17
CA MET A 103 -5.22 11.82 -7.96
C MET A 103 -3.81 12.35 -7.66
N LEU A 104 -3.00 11.57 -6.93
CA LEU A 104 -1.74 12.06 -6.36
C LEU A 104 -0.49 11.45 -7.01
N ILE A 105 -0.58 10.19 -7.47
CA ILE A 105 0.56 9.43 -8.01
C ILE A 105 0.15 8.55 -9.21
N PRO A 106 -0.50 9.11 -10.26
CA PRO A 106 -1.05 8.32 -11.36
C PRO A 106 0.01 7.52 -12.14
N SER A 107 1.26 8.00 -12.14
CA SER A 107 2.39 7.35 -12.80
C SER A 107 3.08 6.27 -11.95
N SER A 108 2.64 6.05 -10.70
CA SER A 108 3.23 5.06 -9.80
C SER A 108 2.75 3.64 -10.16
N PRO A 109 3.63 2.62 -10.05
CA PRO A 109 3.23 1.21 -10.11
C PRO A 109 2.13 0.83 -9.09
N PHE A 110 1.95 1.63 -8.04
CA PHE A 110 0.90 1.48 -7.03
C PHE A 110 -0.51 1.50 -7.63
N VAL A 111 -0.73 2.16 -8.78
CA VAL A 111 -2.01 2.14 -9.48
C VAL A 111 -2.38 0.73 -9.95
N TYR A 112 -1.43 -0.03 -10.50
CA TYR A 112 -1.69 -1.43 -10.91
C TYR A 112 -1.99 -2.32 -9.71
N LEU A 113 -1.29 -2.09 -8.59
CA LEU A 113 -1.56 -2.78 -7.35
C LEU A 113 -2.98 -2.49 -6.84
N ALA A 114 -3.41 -1.22 -6.88
CA ALA A 114 -4.74 -0.82 -6.45
C ALA A 114 -5.83 -1.56 -7.27
N TRP A 115 -5.68 -1.63 -8.59
CA TRP A 115 -6.56 -2.42 -9.45
C TRP A 115 -6.52 -3.92 -9.14
N GLY A 116 -5.34 -4.49 -8.89
CA GLY A 116 -5.21 -5.88 -8.44
C GLY A 116 -5.96 -6.16 -7.13
N LEU A 117 -5.90 -5.22 -6.17
CA LEU A 117 -6.64 -5.32 -4.92
C LEU A 117 -8.15 -5.19 -5.12
N ILE A 118 -8.62 -4.33 -6.04
CA ILE A 118 -10.05 -4.23 -6.41
C ILE A 118 -10.58 -5.56 -6.95
N ILE A 119 -9.80 -6.25 -7.80
CA ILE A 119 -10.18 -7.57 -8.34
C ILE A 119 -10.28 -8.59 -7.20
N LEU A 120 -9.27 -8.67 -6.33
CA LEU A 120 -9.29 -9.58 -5.18
C LEU A 120 -10.42 -9.29 -4.18
N TYR A 121 -10.73 -8.01 -4.00
CA TYR A 121 -11.85 -7.58 -3.17
C TYR A 121 -13.20 -7.96 -3.79
N SER A 122 -13.35 -7.82 -5.10
CA SER A 122 -14.55 -8.25 -5.83
C SER A 122 -14.79 -9.75 -5.69
N ILE A 123 -13.72 -10.56 -5.77
CA ILE A 123 -13.78 -12.01 -5.51
C ILE A 123 -14.25 -12.27 -4.06
N SER A 124 -13.75 -11.50 -3.10
CA SER A 124 -14.13 -11.63 -1.68
C SER A 124 -15.60 -11.27 -1.45
N LEU A 125 -16.12 -10.25 -2.13
CA LEU A 125 -17.54 -9.87 -2.11
C LEU A 125 -18.43 -10.95 -2.72
N TYR A 126 -18.03 -11.53 -3.85
CA TYR A 126 -18.76 -12.63 -4.48
C TYR A 126 -18.83 -13.85 -3.55
N ALA A 127 -17.68 -14.27 -3.00
CA ALA A 127 -17.61 -15.38 -2.05
C ALA A 127 -18.49 -15.14 -0.81
N HIS A 128 -18.57 -13.91 -0.30
CA HIS A 128 -19.48 -13.58 0.80
C HIS A 128 -20.96 -13.80 0.46
N LYS A 129 -21.40 -13.44 -0.76
CA LYS A 129 -22.78 -13.63 -1.21
C LYS A 129 -23.16 -15.11 -1.35
N SER A 130 -22.18 -15.98 -1.53
CA SER A 130 -22.35 -17.42 -1.71
C SER A 130 -22.37 -18.22 -0.39
N ILE A 131 -22.20 -17.57 0.76
CA ILE A 131 -22.23 -18.16 2.12
C ILE A 131 -23.52 -17.74 2.83
#